data_AF-A0A661G5I2-F1
#
_entry.id   AF-A0A661G5I2-F1
#
_cell.length_a   1.000
_cell.length_b   1.000
_cell.length_c   1.000
_cell.angle_alpha   90.00
_cell.angle_beta   90.00
_cell.angle_gamma   90.00
#
_symmetry.space_group_name_H-M   'P 1'
#
loop_
_entity.id
_entity.type
_entity.pdbx_description
1 polymer ?
#
loop_
_entity_poly.entity_id
_entity_poly.type
_entity_poly.pdbx_seq_one_letter_code
_entity_poly.pdbx_strand_id
1 'polypeptide(L)'
;MLPEIHAQYGKNLHQEVADEDYPIYDFFLPGLIIDALERGTCRPLTRWIREMESRGIQTINMLGCHDGIPVLDLAGWEDSPGLLSDAEIDALIERIMARGGQVKNLYGADGKKIAYYQVNATYFSALGEDEQKLLLARAIQLFVPGIPQIWYLDLFAGKNDYAAADSAGTAGHKEINRTTLTVEDIDRGLKRPVVENQLRLMRLRNTSSAFDGHLTLMDAAEHELKIVWVNGAEKASLSANLITHDFTVEYCDENGSEDEWSFTR
;
A
#
# COMPACT_ATOMS: atom_id res chain seq x y z
N MET A 1 -18.04 -11.40 -7.39
CA MET A 1 -17.03 -12.31 -6.83
C MET A 1 -15.70 -11.57 -6.90
N LEU A 2 -14.85 -11.66 -5.88
CA LEU A 2 -13.53 -11.03 -5.85
C LEU A 2 -12.48 -12.14 -5.76
N PRO A 3 -11.77 -12.48 -6.84
CA PRO A 3 -10.73 -13.48 -6.82
C PRO A 3 -9.51 -13.01 -6.02
N GLU A 4 -9.06 -13.83 -5.07
CA GLU A 4 -7.77 -13.64 -4.40
C GLU A 4 -6.70 -14.43 -5.15
N ILE A 5 -5.92 -13.74 -5.98
CA ILE A 5 -4.93 -14.37 -6.86
C ILE A 5 -3.58 -13.71 -6.63
N HIS A 6 -2.66 -14.50 -6.10
CA HIS A 6 -1.25 -14.13 -5.95
C HIS A 6 -0.45 -14.67 -7.14
N ALA A 7 0.14 -13.76 -7.90
CA ALA A 7 0.95 -14.09 -9.06
C ALA A 7 1.99 -12.99 -9.29
N GLN A 8 3.16 -13.40 -9.77
CA GLN A 8 4.17 -12.46 -10.27
C GLN A 8 3.56 -11.62 -11.39
N TYR A 9 3.77 -10.31 -11.34
CA TYR A 9 3.29 -9.34 -12.31
C TYR A 9 3.60 -9.76 -13.75
N GLY A 10 4.81 -10.30 -13.99
CA GLY A 10 5.22 -10.74 -15.32
C GLY A 10 4.35 -11.84 -15.95
N LYS A 11 3.57 -12.58 -15.14
CA LYS A 11 2.62 -13.59 -15.65
C LYS A 11 1.38 -12.99 -16.29
N ASN A 12 1.09 -11.70 -16.07
CA ASN A 12 -0.10 -11.01 -16.56
C ASN A 12 -1.45 -11.64 -16.11
N LEU A 13 -1.45 -12.49 -15.09
CA LEU A 13 -2.68 -13.13 -14.62
C LEU A 13 -3.66 -12.11 -14.00
N HIS A 14 -3.15 -11.06 -13.37
CA HIS A 14 -3.95 -9.93 -12.89
C HIS A 14 -4.77 -9.31 -14.02
N GLN A 15 -4.19 -9.28 -15.22
CA GLN A 15 -4.86 -8.77 -16.39
C GLN A 15 -5.89 -9.74 -16.95
N GLU A 16 -5.55 -11.02 -17.10
CA GLU A 16 -6.49 -12.01 -17.63
C GLU A 16 -7.79 -12.01 -16.80
N VAL A 17 -7.67 -11.82 -15.48
CA VAL A 17 -8.82 -11.70 -14.59
C VAL A 17 -9.59 -10.39 -14.81
N ALA A 18 -8.88 -9.27 -15.01
CA ALA A 18 -9.49 -7.97 -15.28
C ALA A 18 -10.20 -7.92 -16.65
N ASP A 19 -9.66 -8.58 -17.68
CA ASP A 19 -10.26 -8.70 -19.01
C ASP A 19 -11.58 -9.50 -19.00
N GLU A 20 -11.81 -10.30 -17.96
CA GLU A 20 -13.06 -11.02 -17.69
C GLU A 20 -14.03 -10.22 -16.80
N ASP A 21 -13.84 -8.90 -16.70
CA ASP A 21 -14.65 -7.94 -15.92
C ASP A 21 -14.69 -8.24 -14.40
N TYR A 22 -13.69 -8.95 -13.86
CA TYR A 22 -13.55 -9.15 -12.42
C TYR A 22 -12.64 -8.09 -11.80
N PRO A 23 -13.03 -7.45 -10.68
CA PRO A 23 -12.10 -6.66 -9.90
C PRO A 23 -11.03 -7.56 -9.29
N ILE A 24 -9.84 -7.02 -9.08
CA ILE A 24 -8.69 -7.74 -8.50
C ILE A 24 -8.25 -7.12 -7.17
N TYR A 25 -7.57 -7.88 -6.34
CA TYR A 25 -6.77 -7.29 -5.26
C TYR A 25 -5.49 -6.67 -5.83
N ASP A 26 -5.18 -5.43 -5.45
CA ASP A 26 -3.91 -4.81 -5.78
C ASP A 26 -2.82 -5.27 -4.80
N PHE A 27 -2.27 -6.45 -5.06
CA PHE A 27 -1.13 -7.01 -4.32
C PHE A 27 0.22 -6.39 -4.74
N PHE A 28 0.23 -5.50 -5.73
CA PHE A 28 1.44 -4.80 -6.12
C PHE A 28 1.64 -3.54 -5.27
N LEU A 29 0.56 -2.81 -4.99
CA LEU A 29 0.61 -1.52 -4.29
C LEU A 29 1.34 -1.54 -2.94
N PRO A 30 1.16 -2.53 -2.04
CA PRO A 30 1.88 -2.57 -0.76
C PRO A 30 3.40 -2.49 -0.93
N GLY A 31 3.97 -3.36 -1.77
CA GLY A 31 5.41 -3.37 -1.98
C GLY A 31 5.90 -2.16 -2.78
N LEU A 32 5.13 -1.68 -3.76
CA LEU A 32 5.45 -0.45 -4.51
C LEU A 32 5.52 0.80 -3.62
N ILE A 33 4.62 0.93 -2.65
CA ILE A 33 4.62 2.07 -1.73
C ILE A 33 5.83 1.99 -0.79
N ILE A 34 6.13 0.83 -0.20
CA ILE A 34 7.33 0.69 0.63
C ILE A 34 8.58 1.01 -0.19
N ASP A 35 8.68 0.46 -1.40
CA ASP A 35 9.79 0.73 -2.31
C ASP A 35 9.94 2.22 -2.63
N ALA A 36 8.84 2.91 -2.94
CA ALA A 36 8.84 4.33 -3.27
C ALA A 36 9.34 5.20 -2.10
N LEU A 37 8.91 4.90 -0.87
CA LEU A 37 9.32 5.62 0.33
C LEU A 37 10.76 5.30 0.76
N GLU A 38 11.25 4.10 0.48
CA GLU A 38 12.58 3.68 0.92
C GLU A 38 13.68 4.05 -0.08
N ARG A 39 13.35 4.17 -1.36
CA ARG A 39 14.28 4.60 -2.42
C ARG A 39 14.10 6.06 -2.85
N GLY A 40 13.02 6.71 -2.42
CA GLY A 40 12.72 8.08 -2.80
C GLY A 40 12.39 8.24 -4.29
N THR A 41 11.70 7.26 -4.89
CA THR A 41 11.33 7.30 -6.32
C THR A 41 9.90 6.80 -6.56
N CYS A 42 9.13 7.53 -7.35
CA CYS A 42 7.76 7.17 -7.73
C CYS A 42 7.69 6.40 -9.05
N ARG A 43 8.82 6.08 -9.69
CA ARG A 43 8.86 5.49 -11.04
C ARG A 43 8.04 4.18 -11.16
N PRO A 44 8.27 3.14 -10.33
CA PRO A 44 7.49 1.90 -10.43
C PRO A 44 6.01 2.10 -10.10
N LEU A 45 5.73 2.89 -9.06
CA LEU A 45 4.37 3.21 -8.63
C LEU A 45 3.57 3.93 -9.72
N THR A 46 4.13 4.98 -10.33
CA THR A 46 3.47 5.72 -11.41
C THR A 46 3.35 4.91 -12.69
N ARG A 47 4.26 3.97 -12.97
CA ARG A 47 4.09 2.99 -14.06
C ARG A 47 2.85 2.14 -13.82
N TRP A 48 2.69 1.60 -12.61
CA TRP A 48 1.52 0.77 -12.26
C TRP A 48 0.21 1.57 -12.32
N ILE A 49 0.16 2.78 -11.77
CA ILE A 49 -1.02 3.65 -11.84
C ILE A 49 -1.42 3.93 -13.30
N ARG A 50 -0.45 4.25 -14.17
CA ARG A 50 -0.73 4.47 -15.61
C ARG A 50 -1.29 3.22 -16.29
N GLU A 51 -0.80 2.04 -15.91
CA GLU A 51 -1.30 0.77 -16.46
C GLU A 51 -2.76 0.56 -16.06
N MET A 52 -3.08 0.68 -14.77
CA MET A 52 -4.46 0.56 -14.28
C MET A 52 -5.41 1.49 -15.01
N GLU A 53 -5.06 2.78 -15.14
CA GLU A 53 -5.89 3.78 -15.83
C GLU A 53 -6.05 3.46 -17.33
N SER A 54 -4.96 3.10 -18.01
CA SER A 54 -4.99 2.84 -19.45
C SER A 54 -5.78 1.59 -19.83
N ARG A 55 -5.93 0.66 -18.88
CA ARG A 55 -6.56 -0.64 -19.10
C ARG A 55 -7.89 -0.79 -18.37
N GLY A 56 -8.29 0.21 -17.58
CA GLY A 56 -9.53 0.16 -16.79
C GLY A 56 -9.54 -0.91 -15.71
N ILE A 57 -8.37 -1.25 -15.13
CA ILE A 57 -8.27 -2.30 -14.11
C ILE A 57 -8.95 -1.82 -12.82
N GLN A 58 -10.00 -2.51 -12.41
CA GLN A 58 -10.69 -2.25 -11.15
C GLN A 58 -9.99 -2.99 -10.01
N THR A 59 -9.54 -2.26 -8.99
CA THR A 59 -8.80 -2.85 -7.87
C THR A 59 -9.48 -2.61 -6.53
N ILE A 60 -9.28 -3.55 -5.61
CA ILE A 60 -9.37 -3.32 -4.17
C ILE A 60 -7.93 -3.31 -3.65
N ASN A 61 -7.47 -2.13 -3.24
CA ASN A 61 -6.08 -1.93 -2.84
C ASN A 61 -5.91 -2.00 -1.31
N MET A 62 -4.68 -2.18 -0.84
CA MET A 62 -4.37 -2.31 0.58
C MET A 62 -2.96 -1.80 0.90
N LEU A 63 -2.68 -1.64 2.20
CA LEU A 63 -1.31 -1.55 2.73
C LEU A 63 -0.96 -2.89 3.39
N GLY A 64 -1.36 -3.10 4.64
CA GLY A 64 -1.40 -4.41 5.28
C GLY A 64 -2.72 -5.15 5.04
N CYS A 65 -2.72 -6.44 5.36
CA CYS A 65 -3.90 -7.28 5.45
C CYS A 65 -3.68 -8.40 6.48
N HIS A 66 -4.59 -9.38 6.53
CA HIS A 66 -4.47 -10.51 7.46
C HIS A 66 -3.31 -11.47 7.12
N ASP A 67 -2.73 -11.35 5.93
CA ASP A 67 -1.62 -12.14 5.43
C ASP A 67 -0.32 -11.31 5.43
N GLY A 68 0.80 -11.89 4.98
CA GLY A 68 2.07 -11.15 4.91
C GLY A 68 2.12 -10.22 3.70
N ILE A 69 3.07 -9.28 3.70
CA ILE A 69 3.24 -8.30 2.62
C ILE A 69 3.66 -9.02 1.34
N PRO A 70 2.89 -8.91 0.24
CA PRO A 70 3.25 -9.48 -1.05
C PRO A 70 4.44 -8.72 -1.66
N VAL A 71 5.53 -9.44 -1.90
CA VAL A 71 6.77 -8.86 -2.46
C VAL A 71 7.15 -9.52 -3.78
N LEU A 72 6.91 -10.82 -3.93
CA LEU A 72 7.19 -11.52 -5.19
C LEU A 72 6.14 -11.27 -6.27
N ASP A 73 4.95 -10.81 -5.90
CA ASP A 73 3.93 -10.35 -6.83
C ASP A 73 4.48 -9.23 -7.75
N LEU A 74 5.54 -8.52 -7.34
CA LEU A 74 6.21 -7.47 -8.13
C LEU A 74 7.18 -8.00 -9.21
N ALA A 75 7.55 -9.27 -9.14
CA ALA A 75 8.59 -9.85 -9.98
C ALA A 75 8.13 -10.08 -11.43
N GLY A 76 9.11 -10.19 -12.32
CA GLY A 76 8.90 -10.65 -13.69
C GLY A 76 8.60 -12.15 -13.77
N TRP A 77 8.34 -12.63 -14.98
CA TRP A 77 8.20 -14.05 -15.29
C TRP A 77 8.74 -14.34 -16.68
N GLU A 78 9.68 -15.29 -16.78
CA GLU A 78 10.38 -15.61 -18.03
C GLU A 78 10.95 -14.33 -18.69
N ASP A 79 10.52 -14.01 -19.91
CA ASP A 79 10.96 -12.82 -20.65
C ASP A 79 10.13 -11.56 -20.34
N SER A 80 9.08 -11.68 -19.50
CA SER A 80 8.20 -10.58 -19.12
C SER A 80 8.76 -9.83 -17.89
N PRO A 81 9.08 -8.53 -18.00
CA PRO A 81 9.69 -7.78 -16.91
C PRO A 81 8.71 -7.54 -15.76
N GLY A 82 9.24 -7.51 -14.54
CA GLY A 82 8.49 -7.13 -13.34
C GLY A 82 8.14 -5.64 -13.27
N LEU A 83 7.40 -5.28 -12.22
CA LEU A 83 7.28 -3.89 -11.77
C LEU A 83 8.55 -3.43 -11.06
N LEU A 84 9.21 -4.35 -10.35
CA LEU A 84 10.55 -4.22 -9.80
C LEU A 84 11.46 -5.31 -10.37
N SER A 85 12.76 -5.03 -10.41
CA SER A 85 13.80 -6.03 -10.67
C SER A 85 14.01 -6.93 -9.46
N ASP A 86 14.54 -8.14 -9.68
CA ASP A 86 14.82 -9.09 -8.60
C ASP A 86 15.73 -8.48 -7.51
N ALA A 87 16.71 -7.67 -7.91
CA ALA A 87 17.59 -6.98 -6.96
C ALA A 87 16.87 -5.92 -6.11
N GLU A 88 15.90 -5.21 -6.68
CA GLU A 88 15.06 -4.26 -5.94
C GLU A 88 14.13 -5.00 -4.96
N ILE A 89 13.58 -6.15 -5.37
CA ILE A 89 12.73 -7.00 -4.53
C ILE A 89 13.54 -7.61 -3.37
N ASP A 90 14.73 -8.13 -3.64
CA ASP A 90 15.62 -8.67 -2.60
C ASP A 90 15.99 -7.59 -1.57
N ALA A 91 16.34 -6.37 -2.03
CA ALA A 91 16.63 -5.25 -1.15
C ALA A 91 15.41 -4.82 -0.31
N LEU A 92 14.20 -4.88 -0.88
CA LEU A 92 12.95 -4.62 -0.17
C LEU A 92 12.71 -5.68 0.92
N ILE A 93 12.89 -6.96 0.61
CA ILE A 93 12.76 -8.08 1.55
C ILE A 93 13.77 -7.92 2.69
N GLU A 94 15.05 -7.74 2.38
CA GLU A 94 16.11 -7.58 3.37
C GLU A 94 15.81 -6.44 4.35
N ARG A 95 15.25 -5.34 3.86
CA ARG A 95 14.87 -4.19 4.67
C ARG A 95 13.72 -4.50 5.63
N ILE A 96 12.66 -5.16 5.16
CA ILE A 96 11.53 -5.55 6.02
C ILE A 96 12.01 -6.59 7.04
N MET A 97 12.87 -7.52 6.65
CA MET A 97 13.49 -8.50 7.54
C MET A 97 14.37 -7.84 8.61
N ALA A 98 15.17 -6.83 8.24
CA ALA A 98 15.97 -6.05 9.19
C ALA A 98 15.11 -5.27 10.20
N ARG A 99 13.82 -5.04 9.89
CA ARG A 99 12.82 -4.41 10.77
C ARG A 99 11.98 -5.43 11.55
N GLY A 100 12.43 -6.69 11.60
CA GLY A 100 11.77 -7.75 12.37
C GLY A 100 10.68 -8.49 11.61
N GLY A 101 10.58 -8.33 10.29
CA GLY A 101 9.74 -9.19 9.47
C GLY A 101 10.16 -10.67 9.56
N GLN A 102 9.20 -11.56 9.32
CA GLN A 102 9.42 -13.01 9.33
C GLN A 102 8.97 -13.64 8.00
N VAL A 103 9.87 -14.34 7.33
CA VAL A 103 9.54 -15.06 6.09
C VAL A 103 8.86 -16.38 6.39
N LYS A 104 7.85 -16.72 5.58
CA LYS A 104 7.39 -18.10 5.41
C LYS A 104 8.04 -18.68 4.16
N ASN A 105 9.01 -19.57 4.33
CA ASN A 105 9.57 -20.30 3.19
C ASN A 105 8.56 -21.39 2.77
N LEU A 106 8.05 -21.32 1.54
CA LEU A 106 7.42 -22.46 0.91
C LEU A 106 8.52 -23.29 0.23
N TYR A 107 8.63 -24.55 0.62
CA TYR A 107 9.45 -25.53 -0.08
C TYR A 107 8.54 -26.42 -0.90
N GLY A 108 8.96 -26.75 -2.11
CA GLY A 108 8.29 -27.71 -2.96
C GLY A 108 8.47 -29.13 -2.49
N ALA A 109 7.65 -30.00 -3.06
CA ALA A 109 7.76 -31.44 -2.83
C ALA A 109 9.14 -32.00 -3.25
N ASP A 110 9.88 -31.27 -4.09
CA ASP A 110 11.25 -31.55 -4.51
C ASP A 110 12.33 -30.96 -3.57
N GLY A 111 11.93 -30.33 -2.46
CA GLY A 111 12.83 -29.66 -1.51
C GLY A 111 13.40 -28.33 -2.01
N LYS A 112 13.04 -27.88 -3.23
CA LYS A 112 13.43 -26.56 -3.73
C LYS A 112 12.54 -25.49 -3.15
N LYS A 113 13.11 -24.31 -2.93
CA LYS A 113 12.40 -23.10 -2.49
C LYS A 113 11.30 -22.77 -3.53
N ILE A 114 10.02 -23.01 -3.21
CA ILE A 114 8.88 -22.57 -4.03
C ILE A 114 8.68 -21.08 -3.76
N ALA A 115 8.64 -20.32 -4.84
CA ALA A 115 8.65 -18.87 -4.93
C ALA A 115 7.38 -18.16 -4.43
N TYR A 116 6.79 -18.59 -3.31
CA TYR A 116 5.66 -17.88 -2.70
C TYR A 116 6.15 -17.23 -1.40
N TYR A 117 6.57 -15.97 -1.53
CA TYR A 117 7.10 -15.16 -0.44
C TYR A 117 6.13 -14.03 -0.14
N GLN A 118 5.54 -14.12 1.04
CA GLN A 118 5.04 -12.97 1.76
C GLN A 118 5.99 -12.72 2.94
N VAL A 119 6.24 -11.46 3.27
CA VAL A 119 6.98 -11.10 4.48
C VAL A 119 5.98 -10.77 5.57
N ASN A 120 5.91 -11.59 6.62
CA ASN A 120 4.99 -11.35 7.73
C ASN A 120 5.56 -10.22 8.60
N ALA A 121 4.88 -9.09 8.59
CA ALA A 121 5.14 -7.92 9.42
C ALA A 121 3.86 -7.08 9.45
N THR A 122 3.67 -6.27 10.48
CA THR A 122 2.78 -5.12 10.39
C THR A 122 3.31 -4.14 9.35
N TYR A 123 2.42 -3.46 8.62
CA TYR A 123 2.85 -2.49 7.62
C TYR A 123 3.60 -1.31 8.26
N PHE A 124 3.20 -0.92 9.47
CA PHE A 124 3.88 0.12 10.24
C PHE A 124 5.32 -0.27 10.62
N SER A 125 5.56 -1.48 11.15
CA SER A 125 6.93 -1.94 11.42
C SER A 125 7.72 -2.13 10.12
N ALA A 126 7.09 -2.55 9.01
CA ALA A 126 7.74 -2.63 7.71
C ALA A 126 8.25 -1.28 7.20
N LEU A 127 7.61 -0.15 7.59
CA LEU A 127 8.06 1.22 7.33
C LEU A 127 9.08 1.76 8.35
N GLY A 128 9.53 0.93 9.29
CA GLY A 128 10.47 1.33 10.34
C GLY A 128 9.79 2.04 11.52
N GLU A 129 8.49 1.83 11.72
CA GLU A 129 7.69 2.44 12.79
C GLU A 129 7.70 3.98 12.74
N ASP A 130 7.76 4.51 11.52
CA ASP A 130 7.77 5.94 11.22
C ASP A 130 6.35 6.42 10.90
N GLU A 131 5.77 7.22 11.79
CA GLU A 131 4.38 7.68 11.67
C GLU A 131 4.17 8.57 10.43
N GLN A 132 5.17 9.35 10.03
CA GLN A 132 5.09 10.18 8.82
C GLN A 132 5.05 9.30 7.57
N LYS A 133 5.87 8.25 7.52
CA LYS A 133 5.83 7.28 6.41
C LYS A 133 4.48 6.55 6.34
N LEU A 134 3.92 6.14 7.48
CA LEU A 134 2.62 5.48 7.50
C LEU A 134 1.52 6.40 6.99
N LEU A 135 1.54 7.66 7.42
CA LEU A 135 0.54 8.63 7.00
C LEU A 135 0.66 8.95 5.50
N LEU A 136 1.87 9.14 4.99
CA LEU A 136 2.11 9.32 3.55
C LEU A 136 1.71 8.07 2.75
N ALA A 137 2.05 6.86 3.23
CA ALA A 137 1.60 5.62 2.60
C ALA A 137 0.07 5.54 2.50
N ARG A 138 -0.65 5.94 3.56
CA ARG A 138 -2.11 6.02 3.55
C ARG A 138 -2.61 7.05 2.54
N ALA A 139 -2.02 8.25 2.50
CA ALA A 139 -2.41 9.28 1.54
C ALA A 139 -2.24 8.78 0.10
N ILE A 140 -1.10 8.16 -0.21
CA ILE A 140 -0.84 7.54 -1.52
C ILE A 140 -1.90 6.48 -1.82
N GLN A 141 -2.16 5.55 -0.90
CA GLN A 141 -3.18 4.50 -1.08
C GLN A 141 -4.56 5.07 -1.43
N LEU A 142 -4.99 6.12 -0.73
CA LEU A 142 -6.32 6.71 -0.93
C LEU A 142 -6.42 7.46 -2.27
N PHE A 143 -5.31 7.98 -2.79
CA PHE A 143 -5.24 8.70 -4.06
C PHE A 143 -4.98 7.80 -5.28
N VAL A 144 -4.53 6.56 -5.07
CA VAL A 144 -4.39 5.56 -6.14
C VAL A 144 -5.78 5.04 -6.56
N PRO A 145 -6.04 4.78 -7.85
CA PRO A 145 -7.31 4.20 -8.32
C PRO A 145 -7.69 2.91 -7.56
N GLY A 146 -8.99 2.70 -7.40
CA GLY A 146 -9.55 1.53 -6.74
C GLY A 146 -10.21 1.82 -5.39
N ILE A 147 -10.73 0.75 -4.78
CA ILE A 147 -11.40 0.76 -3.49
C ILE A 147 -10.36 0.51 -2.39
N PRO A 148 -10.11 1.46 -1.48
CA PRO A 148 -9.09 1.29 -0.46
C PRO A 148 -9.58 0.43 0.72
N GLN A 149 -8.98 -0.74 0.90
CA GLN A 149 -9.16 -1.58 2.08
C GLN A 149 -8.16 -1.16 3.18
N ILE A 150 -8.67 -0.94 4.40
CA ILE A 150 -7.90 -0.49 5.54
C ILE A 150 -7.79 -1.63 6.56
N TRP A 151 -6.58 -2.15 6.77
CA TRP A 151 -6.35 -3.11 7.84
C TRP A 151 -6.44 -2.42 9.21
N TYR A 152 -7.18 -3.04 10.13
CA TYR A 152 -7.47 -2.43 11.43
C TYR A 152 -6.19 -2.10 12.20
N LEU A 153 -5.17 -2.97 12.11
CA LEU A 153 -3.94 -2.78 12.86
C LEU A 153 -3.10 -1.63 12.30
N ASP A 154 -3.12 -1.42 10.98
CA ASP A 154 -2.45 -0.29 10.33
C ASP A 154 -3.10 1.05 10.72
N LEU A 155 -4.43 1.08 10.82
CA LEU A 155 -5.15 2.29 11.26
C LEU A 155 -4.63 2.76 12.62
N PHE A 156 -4.35 1.83 13.54
CA PHE A 156 -3.83 2.13 14.86
C PHE A 156 -2.29 2.17 14.94
N ALA A 157 -1.58 2.16 13.80
CA ALA A 157 -0.12 2.10 13.75
C ALA A 157 0.42 1.00 14.70
N GLY A 158 -0.19 -0.17 14.63
CA GLY A 158 0.20 -1.34 15.41
C GLY A 158 1.55 -1.88 14.96
N LYS A 159 2.33 -2.37 15.91
CA LYS A 159 3.68 -2.90 15.69
C LYS A 159 3.66 -4.41 15.64
N ASN A 160 4.75 -5.00 15.15
CA ASN A 160 4.95 -6.45 15.16
C ASN A 160 4.71 -7.05 16.56
N ASP A 161 3.84 -8.06 16.61
CA ASP A 161 3.55 -8.84 17.82
C ASP A 161 4.40 -10.10 17.87
N TYR A 162 5.65 -9.93 18.31
CA TYR A 162 6.59 -11.03 18.42
C TYR A 162 6.13 -12.11 19.39
N ALA A 163 5.47 -11.71 20.50
CA ALA A 163 4.99 -12.66 21.50
C ALA A 163 3.88 -13.56 20.94
N ALA A 164 2.94 -12.99 20.18
CA ALA A 164 1.90 -13.76 19.49
C ALA A 164 2.51 -14.69 18.42
N ALA A 165 3.45 -14.18 17.61
CA ALA A 165 4.12 -14.98 16.59
C ALA A 165 4.89 -16.17 17.18
N ASP A 166 5.66 -15.96 18.24
CA ASP A 166 6.45 -17.01 18.90
C ASP A 166 5.54 -18.05 19.59
N SER A 167 4.44 -17.60 20.21
CA SER A 167 3.50 -18.48 20.91
C SER A 167 2.71 -19.39 19.95
N ALA A 168 2.48 -18.95 18.72
CA ALA A 168 1.72 -19.69 17.71
C ALA A 168 2.58 -20.70 16.91
N GLY A 169 3.89 -20.76 17.17
CA GLY A 169 4.83 -21.72 16.56
C GLY A 169 5.09 -21.45 15.06
N THR A 170 5.63 -22.45 14.35
CA THR A 170 6.12 -22.30 12.96
C THR A 170 5.04 -22.00 11.92
N ALA A 171 3.76 -22.22 12.25
CA ALA A 171 2.61 -21.84 11.41
C ALA A 171 2.01 -20.47 11.80
N GLY A 172 2.51 -19.87 12.88
CA GLY A 172 1.95 -18.71 13.57
C GLY A 172 2.56 -17.36 13.21
N HIS A 173 3.52 -17.30 12.28
CA HIS A 173 4.18 -16.02 11.94
C HIS A 173 3.20 -14.94 11.44
N LYS A 174 2.01 -15.31 10.95
CA LYS A 174 0.95 -14.34 10.58
C LYS A 174 0.37 -13.61 11.78
N GLU A 175 0.44 -14.20 12.98
CA GLU A 175 -0.04 -13.58 14.22
C GLU A 175 0.74 -12.31 14.58
N ILE A 176 1.94 -12.11 14.01
CA ILE A 176 2.73 -10.88 14.13
C ILE A 176 1.97 -9.62 13.70
N ASN A 177 0.96 -9.77 12.82
CA ASN A 177 0.14 -8.68 12.28
C ASN A 177 -1.35 -8.84 12.64
N ARG A 178 -1.67 -9.58 13.71
CA ARG A 178 -3.06 -9.88 14.13
C ARG A 178 -3.30 -9.61 15.61
N THR A 179 -2.57 -8.68 16.20
CA THR A 179 -2.77 -8.27 17.60
C THR A 179 -4.23 -7.93 17.87
N THR A 180 -4.81 -8.59 18.87
CA THR A 180 -6.17 -8.27 19.31
C THR A 180 -6.16 -6.94 20.07
N LEU A 181 -7.01 -6.00 19.67
CA LEU A 181 -7.15 -4.71 20.35
C LEU A 181 -8.32 -4.75 21.33
N THR A 182 -8.07 -4.29 22.55
CA THR A 182 -9.14 -4.05 23.54
C THR A 182 -9.86 -2.72 23.25
N VAL A 183 -11.01 -2.50 23.88
CA VAL A 183 -11.73 -1.21 23.78
C VAL A 183 -10.85 -0.08 24.31
N GLU A 184 -10.09 -0.32 25.37
CA GLU A 184 -9.16 0.64 25.96
C GLU A 184 -7.99 0.98 25.02
N ASP A 185 -7.51 0.00 24.23
CA ASP A 185 -6.50 0.24 23.20
C ASP A 185 -7.04 1.13 22.09
N ILE A 186 -8.29 0.87 21.66
CA ILE A 186 -8.99 1.68 20.64
C ILE A 186 -9.18 3.11 21.14
N ASP A 187 -9.72 3.30 22.35
CA ASP A 187 -9.97 4.63 22.94
C ASP A 187 -8.69 5.45 23.09
N ARG A 188 -7.56 4.79 23.36
CA ARG A 188 -6.25 5.43 23.42
C ARG A 188 -5.71 5.72 22.02
N GLY A 189 -5.86 4.77 21.11
CA GLY A 189 -5.41 4.87 19.73
C GLY A 189 -6.10 6.01 18.98
N LEU A 190 -7.39 6.21 19.17
CA LEU A 190 -8.17 7.30 18.57
C LEU A 190 -7.68 8.70 18.96
N LYS A 191 -6.88 8.85 20.01
CA LYS A 191 -6.29 10.11 20.46
C LYS A 191 -4.89 10.37 19.90
N ARG A 192 -4.34 9.44 19.09
CA ARG A 192 -3.01 9.59 18.49
C ARG A 192 -3.13 10.41 17.20
N PRO A 193 -2.27 11.42 16.99
CA PRO A 193 -2.31 12.25 15.78
C PRO A 193 -2.26 11.47 14.47
N VAL A 194 -1.43 10.41 14.39
CA VAL A 194 -1.35 9.55 13.20
C VAL A 194 -2.68 8.86 12.88
N VAL A 195 -3.46 8.49 13.89
CA VAL A 195 -4.76 7.83 13.72
C VAL A 195 -5.81 8.86 13.31
N GLU A 196 -5.85 10.01 13.98
CA GLU A 196 -6.76 11.12 13.64
C GLU A 196 -6.56 11.62 12.21
N ASN A 197 -5.30 11.78 11.78
CA ASN A 197 -4.96 12.23 10.43
C ASN A 197 -5.30 11.16 9.37
N GLN A 198 -5.06 9.87 9.64
CA GLN A 198 -5.52 8.79 8.76
C GLN A 198 -7.05 8.83 8.60
N LEU A 199 -7.80 8.97 9.70
CA LEU A 199 -9.26 9.08 9.67
C LEU A 199 -9.73 10.34 8.90
N ARG A 200 -9.02 11.46 9.02
CA ARG A 200 -9.30 12.69 8.27
C ARG A 200 -9.16 12.46 6.76
N LEU A 201 -8.07 11.84 6.32
CA LEU A 201 -7.85 11.48 4.92
C LEU A 201 -8.91 10.50 4.39
N MET A 202 -9.28 9.49 5.19
CA MET A 202 -10.32 8.52 4.84
C MET A 202 -11.71 9.18 4.69
N ARG A 203 -12.04 10.15 5.55
CA ARG A 203 -13.29 10.91 5.41
C ARG A 203 -13.33 11.66 4.08
N LEU A 204 -12.24 12.38 3.73
CA LEU A 204 -12.14 13.05 2.42
C LEU A 204 -12.35 12.07 1.27
N ARG A 205 -11.65 10.92 1.28
CA ARG A 205 -11.76 9.89 0.24
C ARG A 205 -13.18 9.33 0.09
N ASN A 206 -13.94 9.27 1.19
CA ASN A 206 -15.30 8.74 1.22
C ASN A 206 -16.38 9.77 0.87
N THR A 207 -16.10 11.08 0.98
CA THR A 207 -17.13 12.12 0.84
C THR A 207 -16.94 13.04 -0.36
N SER A 208 -15.72 13.20 -0.89
CA SER A 208 -15.50 14.04 -2.08
C SER A 208 -15.83 13.28 -3.35
N SER A 209 -16.63 13.89 -4.23
CA SER A 209 -16.96 13.29 -5.53
C SER A 209 -15.82 13.40 -6.53
N ALA A 210 -14.75 14.14 -6.22
CA ALA A 210 -13.54 14.21 -7.05
C ALA A 210 -12.99 12.81 -7.40
N PHE A 211 -13.04 11.87 -6.43
CA PHE A 211 -12.54 10.50 -6.60
C PHE A 211 -13.44 9.60 -7.46
N ASP A 212 -14.62 10.07 -7.87
CA ASP A 212 -15.48 9.41 -8.88
C ASP A 212 -15.19 9.92 -10.30
N GLY A 213 -14.26 10.88 -10.43
CA GLY A 213 -13.90 11.50 -11.70
C GLY A 213 -12.66 10.91 -12.34
N HIS A 214 -11.82 11.77 -12.90
CA HIS A 214 -10.62 11.38 -13.63
C HIS A 214 -9.36 11.64 -12.81
N LEU A 215 -8.48 10.64 -12.74
CA LEU A 215 -7.15 10.79 -12.18
C LEU A 215 -6.17 11.31 -13.24
N THR A 216 -5.28 12.21 -12.82
CA THR A 216 -4.13 12.68 -13.60
C THR A 216 -2.88 12.61 -12.75
N LEU A 217 -1.84 11.96 -13.27
CA LEU A 217 -0.48 12.04 -12.74
C LEU A 217 0.19 13.26 -13.36
N MET A 218 0.61 14.22 -12.52
CA MET A 218 1.31 15.41 -12.99
C MET A 218 2.79 15.11 -13.20
N ASP A 219 3.38 15.68 -14.25
CA ASP A 219 4.81 15.57 -14.48
C ASP A 219 5.61 16.26 -13.35
N ALA A 220 6.54 15.53 -12.74
CA ALA A 220 7.39 15.98 -11.65
C ALA A 220 8.72 15.22 -11.64
N ALA A 221 9.63 15.62 -10.76
CA ALA A 221 10.86 14.85 -10.54
C ALA A 221 10.55 13.46 -9.94
N GLU A 222 11.45 12.50 -10.08
CA GLU A 222 11.20 11.12 -9.63
C GLU A 222 10.91 10.98 -8.13
N HIS A 223 11.46 11.88 -7.32
CA HIS A 223 11.24 11.91 -5.88
C HIS A 223 10.00 12.72 -5.49
N GLU A 224 9.28 13.27 -6.45
CA GLU A 224 8.03 13.99 -6.24
C GLU A 224 6.87 13.19 -6.83
N LEU A 225 5.83 12.97 -6.03
CA LEU A 225 4.59 12.34 -6.47
C LEU A 225 3.47 13.36 -6.44
N LYS A 226 2.81 13.57 -7.58
CA LYS A 226 1.68 14.49 -7.72
C LYS A 226 0.51 13.78 -8.41
N ILE A 227 -0.56 13.54 -7.64
CA ILE A 227 -1.79 12.88 -8.10
C ILE A 227 -2.94 13.87 -7.97
N VAL A 228 -3.74 14.03 -9.03
CA VAL A 228 -4.90 14.93 -9.04
C VAL A 228 -6.13 14.16 -9.50
N TRP A 229 -7.21 14.24 -8.73
CA TRP A 229 -8.54 13.79 -9.09
C TRP A 229 -9.44 14.98 -9.40
N VAL A 230 -10.23 14.90 -10.48
CA VAL A 230 -11.17 15.95 -10.88
C VAL A 230 -12.50 15.34 -11.30
N ASN A 231 -13.60 15.83 -10.71
CA ASN A 231 -14.97 15.52 -11.13
C ASN A 231 -15.80 16.81 -11.23
N GLY A 232 -16.02 17.30 -12.45
CA GLY A 232 -16.70 18.58 -12.66
C GLY A 232 -15.92 19.74 -12.05
N ALA A 233 -16.49 20.39 -11.04
CA ALA A 233 -15.86 21.48 -10.29
C ALA A 233 -15.08 21.00 -9.05
N GLU A 234 -15.32 19.77 -8.58
CA GLU A 234 -14.61 19.20 -7.44
C GLU A 234 -13.23 18.70 -7.83
N LYS A 235 -12.26 18.89 -6.93
CA LYS A 235 -10.87 18.48 -7.13
C LYS A 235 -10.27 17.99 -5.81
N ALA A 236 -9.44 16.97 -5.87
CA ALA A 236 -8.55 16.58 -4.78
C ALA A 236 -7.13 16.36 -5.34
N SER A 237 -6.10 16.89 -4.67
CA SER A 237 -4.70 16.73 -5.06
C SER A 237 -3.87 16.18 -3.91
N LEU A 238 -2.87 15.36 -4.23
CA LEU A 238 -1.80 14.93 -3.35
C LEU A 238 -0.48 15.36 -3.97
N SER A 239 0.33 16.12 -3.23
CA SER A 239 1.72 16.44 -3.58
C SER A 239 2.66 15.96 -2.49
N ALA A 240 3.59 15.07 -2.81
CA ALA A 240 4.48 14.46 -1.84
C ALA A 240 5.95 14.46 -2.28
N ASN A 241 6.86 14.66 -1.34
CA ASN A 241 8.29 14.44 -1.51
C ASN A 241 8.69 13.10 -0.87
N LEU A 242 9.14 12.15 -1.68
CA LEU A 242 9.45 10.79 -1.24
C LEU A 242 10.79 10.65 -0.49
N ILE A 243 11.60 11.70 -0.44
CA ILE A 243 12.87 11.72 0.31
C ILE A 243 12.62 12.28 1.72
N THR A 244 11.93 13.43 1.82
CA THR A 244 11.62 14.04 3.13
C THR A 244 10.40 13.40 3.79
N HIS A 245 9.53 12.79 2.98
CA HIS A 245 8.21 12.27 3.33
C HIS A 245 7.19 13.36 3.69
N ASP A 246 7.49 14.63 3.42
CA ASP A 246 6.53 15.72 3.57
C ASP A 246 5.52 15.66 2.43
N PHE A 247 4.26 15.96 2.73
CA PHE A 247 3.22 16.00 1.71
C PHE A 247 2.08 16.95 2.07
N THR A 248 1.37 17.36 1.04
CA THR A 248 0.20 18.23 1.12
C THR A 248 -0.97 17.57 0.39
N VAL A 249 -2.15 17.67 0.99
CA VAL A 249 -3.42 17.31 0.37
C VAL A 249 -4.26 18.58 0.23
N GLU A 250 -4.64 18.93 -1.00
CA GLU A 250 -5.55 20.03 -1.28
C GLU A 250 -6.87 19.47 -1.80
N TYR A 251 -8.00 20.07 -1.45
CA TYR A 251 -9.27 19.72 -2.05
C TYR A 251 -10.19 20.94 -2.16
N CYS A 252 -11.08 20.87 -3.15
CA CYS A 252 -12.09 21.88 -3.45
C CYS A 252 -13.44 21.18 -3.62
N ASP A 253 -14.45 21.64 -2.87
CA ASP A 253 -15.82 21.13 -2.97
C ASP A 253 -16.64 21.82 -4.08
N GLU A 254 -17.87 21.36 -4.31
CA GLU A 254 -18.78 21.92 -5.34
C GLU A 254 -19.15 23.38 -5.10
N ASN A 255 -19.00 23.88 -3.87
CA ASN A 255 -19.28 25.26 -3.48
C ASN A 255 -18.05 26.17 -3.64
N GLY A 256 -16.91 25.63 -4.08
CA GLY A 256 -15.65 26.34 -4.19
C GLY A 256 -14.93 26.53 -2.86
N SER A 257 -15.29 25.78 -1.82
CA SER A 257 -14.54 25.77 -0.55
C SER A 257 -13.25 25.00 -0.75
N GLU A 258 -12.13 25.71 -0.63
CA GLU A 258 -10.78 25.14 -0.72
C GLU A 258 -10.19 24.96 0.68
N ASP A 259 -9.53 23.83 0.90
CA ASP A 259 -8.79 23.56 2.13
C ASP A 259 -7.52 22.77 1.81
N GLU A 260 -6.48 23.01 2.60
CA GLU A 260 -5.13 22.49 2.38
C GLU A 260 -4.61 21.91 3.69
N TRP A 261 -4.18 20.65 3.64
CA TRP A 261 -3.59 19.93 4.77
C TRP A 261 -2.13 19.64 4.47
N SER A 262 -1.25 20.31 5.19
CA SER A 262 0.19 20.10 5.10
C SER A 262 0.68 19.20 6.26
N PHE A 263 1.42 18.16 5.91
CA PHE A 263 1.98 17.17 6.83
C PHE A 263 3.50 17.14 6.66
N THR A 264 4.20 17.82 7.56
CA THR A 264 5.66 17.93 7.56
C THR A 264 6.24 17.30 8.82
N ARG A 265 7.49 16.84 8.73
CA ARG A 265 8.26 16.39 9.92
C ARG A 265 8.63 17.50 10.89
#